data_AF-A0A5R1NXG4-F1
#
_entry.id   AF-A0A5R1NXG4-F1
#
_cell.length_a   1.000
_cell.length_b   1.000
_cell.length_c   1.000
_cell.angle_alpha   90.00
_cell.angle_beta   90.00
_cell.angle_gamma   90.00
#
_symmetry.space_group_name_H-M   'P 1'
#
loop_
_entity.id
_entity.type
_entity.pdbx_description
1 polymer ?
#
loop_
_entity_poly.entity_id
_entity_poly.type
_entity_poly.pdbx_seq_one_letter_code
_entity_poly.pdbx_strand_id
1 'polypeptide(L)' 'MQVTVTGSYAEVLDFVAGLQSGSRLFLVDGLGTVAAPGLPGLVNATISGLVYSLVAPAAASTG' A
#
# COMPACT_ATOMS: atom_id res chain seq x y z
N MET A 1 -3.08 -3.66 -6.49
CA MET A 1 -1.63 -3.34 -6.58
C MET A 1 -0.94 -4.06 -5.45
N GLN A 2 0.27 -4.56 -5.62
CA GLN A 2 0.99 -5.32 -4.59
C GLN A 2 2.43 -4.82 -4.51
N VAL A 3 2.91 -4.63 -3.28
CA VAL A 3 4.26 -4.14 -2.97
C VAL A 3 4.88 -5.06 -1.94
N THR A 4 6.14 -5.42 -2.16
CA THR A 4 6.92 -6.21 -1.21
C THR A 4 8.06 -5.36 -0.68
N VAL A 5 8.15 -5.23 0.64
CA VAL A 5 9.20 -4.46 1.33
C VAL A 5 9.87 -5.30 2.40
N THR A 6 11.16 -5.09 2.63
CA THR A 6 11.90 -5.73 3.72
C THR A 6 12.33 -4.65 4.71
N GLY A 7 12.03 -4.86 5.99
CA GLY A 7 12.34 -3.92 7.06
C GLY A 7 11.98 -4.50 8.42
N SER A 8 12.23 -3.77 9.51
CA SER A 8 11.69 -4.15 10.81
C SER A 8 10.16 -4.07 10.77
N TYR A 9 9.49 -4.81 11.66
CA TYR A 9 8.03 -4.76 11.71
C TYR A 9 7.49 -3.35 11.97
N ALA A 10 8.20 -2.54 12.78
CA ALA A 10 7.85 -1.16 13.05
C ALA A 10 7.93 -0.27 11.79
N GLU A 11 9.01 -0.41 11.00
CA GLU A 11 9.17 0.34 9.74
C GLU A 11 8.11 -0.05 8.70
N VAL A 12 7.72 -1.33 8.65
CA VAL A 12 6.64 -1.79 7.78
C VAL A 12 5.30 -1.14 8.15
N LEU A 13 5.00 -1.06 9.46
CA LEU A 13 3.76 -0.41 9.92
C LEU A 13 3.77 1.09 9.65
N ASP A 14 4.91 1.77 9.82
CA ASP A 14 5.07 3.18 9.48
C ASP A 14 4.82 3.42 7.98
N PHE A 15 5.37 2.56 7.12
CA PHE A 15 5.12 2.61 5.68
C PHE A 15 3.64 2.41 5.33
N VAL A 16 2.95 1.46 5.97
CA VAL A 16 1.50 1.25 5.78
C VAL A 16 0.69 2.46 6.23
N ALA A 17 1.06 3.07 7.37
CA ALA A 17 0.43 4.29 7.85
C ALA A 17 0.62 5.46 6.87
N GLY A 18 1.82 5.60 6.30
CA GLY A 18 2.12 6.59 5.27
C GLY A 18 1.30 6.39 3.99
N LEU A 19 1.09 5.14 3.56
CA LEU A 19 0.21 4.84 2.42
C LEU A 19 -1.24 5.27 2.66
N GLN A 20 -1.76 5.05 3.86
CA GLN A 20 -3.15 5.37 4.24
C GLN A 20 -3.37 6.86 4.56
N SER A 21 -2.34 7.57 5.01
CA SER A 21 -2.40 9.00 5.33
C SER A 21 -1.97 9.92 4.17
N GLY A 22 -1.58 9.34 3.04
CA GLY A 22 -1.09 10.08 1.88
C GLY A 22 -2.16 10.89 1.16
N SER A 23 -1.74 11.77 0.24
CA SER A 23 -2.63 12.62 -0.56
C SER A 23 -3.44 11.86 -1.62
N ARG A 24 -3.12 10.57 -1.83
CA ARG A 24 -3.80 9.69 -2.78
C ARG A 24 -4.73 8.77 -2.00
N LEU A 25 -5.93 8.55 -2.51
CA LEU A 25 -6.84 7.55 -1.97
C LEU A 25 -6.26 6.15 -2.24
N PHE A 26 -5.53 5.63 -1.26
CA PHE A 26 -4.98 4.29 -1.28
C PHE A 26 -5.58 3.48 -0.15
N LEU A 27 -6.34 2.45 -0.47
CA LEU A 27 -6.86 1.51 0.51
C LEU A 27 -5.97 0.28 0.54
N VAL A 28 -5.25 0.08 1.64
CA VAL A 28 -4.60 -1.20 1.95
C VAL A 28 -5.69 -2.21 2.28
N ASP A 29 -5.74 -3.30 1.51
CA ASP A 29 -6.70 -4.41 1.72
C ASP A 29 -6.07 -5.62 2.40
N GLY A 30 -4.74 -5.75 2.34
CA GLY A 30 -4.02 -6.86 2.97
C GLY A 30 -2.57 -6.54 3.32
N LEU A 31 -2.11 -7.10 4.44
CA LEU A 31 -0.73 -7.11 4.89
C LEU A 31 -0.36 -8.54 5.31
N GLY A 32 0.61 -9.14 4.63
CA GLY A 32 1.24 -10.39 5.04
C GLY A 32 2.69 -10.16 5.42
N THR A 33 3.15 -10.71 6.55
CA THR A 33 4.55 -10.61 6.98
C THR A 33 5.14 -11.99 7.19
N VAL A 34 6.35 -12.19 6.68
CA VAL A 34 7.14 -13.41 6.92
C VAL A 34 8.54 -13.00 7.37
N ALA A 35 9.21 -13.84 8.16
CA ALA A 35 10.59 -13.56 8.56
C ALA A 35 11.49 -13.48 7.32
N ALA A 36 12.33 -12.44 7.25
CA ALA A 36 13.25 -12.28 6.13
C ALA A 36 14.38 -13.31 6.25
N PRO A 37 14.60 -14.18 5.24
CA PRO A 37 15.62 -15.21 5.32
C PRO A 37 17.02 -14.59 5.35
N GLY A 38 17.85 -15.02 6.31
CA GLY A 38 19.21 -14.50 6.48
C GLY A 38 19.31 -13.11 7.11
N LEU A 39 18.19 -12.52 7.54
CA LEU A 39 18.11 -11.15 8.06
C LEU A 39 17.37 -11.16 9.41
N PRO A 40 18.08 -11.46 10.52
CA PRO A 40 17.45 -11.58 11.84
C PRO A 40 16.82 -10.26 12.28
N GLY A 41 15.59 -10.32 12.79
CA GLY A 41 14.84 -9.15 13.25
C GLY A 41 14.13 -8.36 12.15
N LEU A 42 14.30 -8.74 10.87
CA LEU A 42 13.60 -8.14 9.73
C LEU A 42 12.50 -9.06 9.21
N VAL A 43 11.48 -8.44 8.64
CA VAL A 43 10.35 -9.12 7.98
C VAL A 43 10.30 -8.73 6.52
N ASN A 44 9.92 -9.68 5.68
CA ASN A 44 9.48 -9.41 4.33
C ASN A 44 7.95 -9.24 4.36
N ALA A 45 7.49 -8.04 4.09
CA ALA A 45 6.08 -7.68 4.13
C ALA A 45 5.53 -7.54 2.72
N THR A 46 4.42 -8.24 2.45
CA THR A 46 3.65 -8.11 1.23
C THR A 46 2.38 -7.32 1.52
N ILE A 47 2.27 -6.16 0.90
CA ILE A 47 1.18 -5.20 1.08
C ILE A 47 0.35 -5.20 -0.20
N SER A 48 -0.95 -5.41 -0.07
CA SER A 48 -1.90 -5.33 -1.18
C SER A 48 -2.86 -4.16 -0.95
N GLY A 49 -3.19 -3.46 -2.03
CA GLY A 49 -4.15 -2.37 -1.95
C GLY A 49 -4.71 -1.91 -3.28
N LEU A 50 -5.73 -1.06 -3.17
CA LEU A 50 -6.47 -0.43 -4.25
C LEU A 50 -6.15 1.06 -4.30
N VAL A 51 -5.84 1.55 -5.50
CA VAL A 51 -5.69 2.99 -5.77
C VAL A 51 -6.99 3.49 -6.36
N TYR A 52 -7.63 4.44 -5.69
CA TYR A 52 -8.81 5.09 -6.22
C TYR A 52 -8.41 6.37 -6.96
N SER A 53 -8.89 6.49 -8.19
CA SER A 53 -8.79 7.70 -8.99
C SER A 53 -10.20 8.13 -9.35
N LEU A 54 -10.50 9.41 -9.15
CA LEU A 54 -11.73 10.01 -9.67
C LEU A 54 -11.59 10.08 -11.19
N VAL A 55 -12.32 9.21 -11.89
CA VAL A 55 -12.47 9.32 -13.34
C VAL A 55 -13.38 10.53 -13.57
N ALA A 56 -12.88 11.57 -14.22
CA ALA A 56 -13.70 12.74 -14.56
C ALA A 56 -14.94 12.25 -15.34
N PRO A 57 -16.16 12.70 -14.98
CA PRO A 57 -17.34 12.33 -15.73
C PRO A 57 -17.16 12.79 -17.17
N ALA A 58 -17.44 11.91 -18.14
CA ALA A 58 -17.44 12.28 -19.54
C ALA A 58 -18.41 13.46 -19.70
N ALA A 59 -17.91 14.61 -20.17
CA ALA A 59 -18.72 15.80 -20.33
C ALA A 59 -19.94 15.44 -21.18
N ALA A 60 -21.13 15.51 -20.58
CA ALA A 60 -22.38 15.33 -21.32
C ALA A 60 -22.44 16.46 -22.36
N SER A 61 -22.29 16.12 -23.64
CA SER A 61 -22.46 17.10 -24.70
C SER A 61 -23.92 17.51 -24.72
N THR A 62 -24.22 18.71 -24.24
CA THR A 62 -25.51 19.36 -24.49
C THR A 62 -25.53 19.77 -25.96
N GLY A 63 -26.16 18.95 -26.80
CA GLY A 63 -26.58 19.32 -28.14
C GLY A 63 -27.90 20.06 -28.12
#